data_AF-A0A0R3N4S6-F1
#
_entry.id   AF-A0A0R3N4S6-F1
#
_cell.length_a   1.000
_cell.length_b   1.000
_cell.length_c   1.000
_cell.angle_alpha   90.00
_cell.angle_beta   90.00
_cell.angle_gamma   90.00
#
_symmetry.space_group_name_H-M   'P 1'
#
loop_
_entity.id
_entity.type
_entity.pdbx_description
1 polymer ?
#
loop_
_entity_poly.entity_id
_entity_poly.type
_entity_poly.pdbx_seq_one_letter_code
_entity_poly.pdbx_strand_id
1 'polypeptide(L)' 'MTRTSMFCSWGVAAYVGERALKHGLITRALGDTVNFCPPMIITKAEIGEMYARAGRALDDTYAWLQAGRPAAAA' A
#
# COMPACT_ATOMS: atom_id res chain seq x y z
N MET A 1 1.61 -0.10 -11.17
CA MET A 1 0.78 -1.32 -10.98
C MET A 1 1.54 -2.58 -11.39
N THR A 2 2.40 -3.06 -10.51
CA THR A 2 3.24 -4.24 -10.70
C THR A 2 2.50 -5.52 -10.29
N ARG A 3 2.44 -6.53 -11.17
CA ARG A 3 1.88 -7.86 -10.86
C ARG A 3 3.01 -8.82 -10.51
N THR A 4 3.52 -8.72 -9.28
CA THR A 4 4.53 -9.64 -8.74
C THR A 4 4.03 -10.19 -7.40
N SER A 5 4.14 -11.50 -7.20
CA SER A 5 3.77 -12.13 -5.93
C SER A 5 4.77 -11.74 -4.84
N MET A 6 4.25 -11.30 -3.70
CA MET A 6 5.03 -10.96 -2.51
C MET A 6 4.63 -11.94 -1.40
N PHE A 7 5.58 -12.39 -0.58
CA PHE A 7 5.30 -13.36 0.49
C PHE A 7 4.88 -12.63 1.78
N CYS A 8 3.87 -13.14 2.49
CA CYS A 8 3.39 -12.58 3.76
C CYS A 8 4.49 -12.38 4.82
N SER A 9 5.49 -13.28 4.88
CA SER A 9 6.63 -13.18 5.80
C SER A 9 7.52 -11.95 5.59
N TRP A 10 7.29 -11.20 4.50
CA TRP A 10 8.10 -10.05 4.13
C TRP A 10 7.61 -8.73 4.72
N GLY A 11 6.47 -8.71 5.42
CA GLY A 11 5.93 -7.51 6.05
C GLY A 11 5.53 -6.42 5.05
N VAL A 12 5.30 -6.79 3.80
CA VAL A 12 5.04 -5.86 2.69
C VAL A 12 3.78 -5.05 2.94
N ALA A 13 2.69 -5.69 3.39
CA ALA A 13 1.43 -5.00 3.62
C ALA A 13 1.55 -3.86 4.66
N ALA A 14 2.36 -4.06 5.71
CA ALA A 14 2.63 -3.02 6.70
C ALA A 14 3.38 -1.83 6.07
N TYR A 15 4.43 -2.12 5.29
CA TYR A 15 5.19 -1.09 4.59
C TYR A 15 4.34 -0.32 3.56
N VAL A 16 3.46 -1.00 2.83
CA VAL A 16 2.49 -0.36 1.93
C VAL A 16 1.60 0.60 2.72
N GLY A 17 1.13 0.21 3.91
CA GLY A 17 0.31 1.06 4.76
C GLY A 17 1.03 2.35 5.19
N GLU A 18 2.31 2.28 5.55
CA GLU A 18 3.13 3.46 5.87
C GLU A 18 3.31 4.37 4.65
N ARG A 19 3.52 3.80 3.46
CA ARG A 19 3.65 4.57 2.22
C ARG A 19 2.33 5.20 1.81
N ALA A 20 1.22 4.48 1.94
CA ALA A 20 -0.11 5.01 1.68
C ALA A 20 -0.40 6.22 2.58
N LEU A 21 -0.02 6.17 3.85
CA LEU A 21 -0.18 7.29 4.77
C LEU A 21 0.62 8.53 4.33
N LYS A 22 1.86 8.35 3.83
CA LYS A 22 2.67 9.43 3.24
C LYS A 22 2.03 10.05 2.00
N HIS A 23 1.30 9.24 1.22
CA HIS A 23 0.53 9.71 0.07
C HIS A 23 -0.87 10.25 0.43
N GLY A 24 -1.18 10.44 1.71
CA GLY A 24 -2.45 10.98 2.19
C GLY A 24 -3.61 10.00 2.12
N LEU A 25 -3.33 8.70 2.21
CA LEU A 25 -4.33 7.63 2.21
C LEU A 25 -4.21 6.78 3.47
N ILE A 26 -5.28 6.71 4.26
CA ILE A 26 -5.35 5.86 5.44
C ILE A 26 -5.81 4.47 5.01
N THR A 27 -4.98 3.47 5.26
CA THR A 27 -5.27 2.05 4.97
C THR A 27 -4.92 1.19 6.17
N ARG A 28 -5.54 0.02 6.28
CA ARG A 28 -5.16 -0.96 7.30
C ARG A 28 -4.52 -2.18 6.64
N ALA A 29 -3.34 -2.56 7.11
CA ALA A 29 -2.75 -3.85 6.81
C ALA A 29 -3.31 -4.90 7.78
N LEU A 30 -3.86 -5.99 7.24
CA LEU A 30 -4.29 -7.17 8.00
C LEU A 30 -3.57 -8.39 7.42
N GLY A 31 -2.53 -8.85 8.11
CA GLY A 31 -1.64 -9.89 7.59
C GLY A 31 -0.96 -9.39 6.30
N ASP A 32 -1.25 -10.06 5.18
CA ASP A 32 -0.72 -9.72 3.85
C ASP A 32 -1.69 -8.90 2.98
N THR A 33 -2.83 -8.49 3.56
CA THR A 33 -3.86 -7.75 2.83
C THR A 33 -3.89 -6.29 3.25
N VAL A 34 -4.12 -5.39 2.27
CA VAL A 34 -4.33 -3.96 2.51
C VAL A 34 -5.80 -3.66 2.27
N ASN A 35 -6.48 -3.18 3.31
CA ASN A 35 -7.92 -2.93 3.30
C ASN A 35 -8.20 -1.44 3.13
N PHE A 36 -9.21 -1.15 2.30
CA PHE A 36 -9.79 0.18 2.11
C PHE A 36 -11.23 0.15 2.63
N CYS A 37 -11.56 1.07 3.54
CA CYS A 37 -12.93 1.27 4.03
C CYS A 37 -13.30 2.75 3.88
N PRO A 38 -13.55 3.21 2.64
CA PRO A 38 -13.95 4.60 2.41
C PRO A 38 -15.37 4.84 2.96
N PRO A 39 -15.73 6.11 3.25
CA PRO A 39 -17.07 6.45 3.68
C PRO A 39 -18.09 6.19 2.55
N MET A 40 -19.34 5.87 2.92
CA MET A 40 -20.43 5.60 1.96
C MET A 40 -20.78 6.80 1.06
N ILE A 41 -20.37 8.00 1.44
CA ILE A 41 -20.59 9.25 0.70
C ILE A 41 -19.54 9.53 -0.38
N ILE A 42 -18.55 8.64 -0.56
CA ILE A 42 -17.43 8.84 -1.50
C ILE A 42 -17.93 8.92 -2.96
N THR A 43 -17.36 9.85 -3.72
CA THR A 43 -17.64 10.05 -5.14
C THR A 43 -16.71 9.21 -6.03
N LYS A 44 -17.08 9.04 -7.31
CA LYS A 44 -16.22 8.34 -8.29
C LYS A 44 -14.84 8.99 -8.46
N ALA A 45 -14.77 10.32 -8.38
CA ALA A 45 -13.51 11.05 -8.50
C ALA A 45 -12.58 10.76 -7.31
N GLU A 46 -13.14 10.74 -6.10
CA GLU A 46 -12.39 10.40 -4.88
C GLU A 46 -11.95 8.94 -4.85
N ILE A 47 -12.73 8.02 -5.42
CA ILE A 47 -12.30 6.63 -5.63
C ILE A 47 -11.08 6.59 -6.56
N GLY A 48 -11.08 7.38 -7.63
CA GLY A 48 -9.94 7.50 -8.54
C GLY A 48 -8.68 8.01 -7.82
N GLU A 49 -8.83 9.03 -6.98
CA GLU A 49 -7.70 9.57 -6.19
C GLU A 49 -7.21 8.58 -5.12
N MET A 50 -8.12 7.88 -4.45
CA MET A 50 -7.78 6.79 -3.52
C MET A 50 -6.94 5.72 -4.23
N TYR A 51 -7.34 5.32 -5.43
CA TYR A 51 -6.61 4.32 -6.22
C TYR A 51 -5.25 4.84 -6.71
N ALA A 52 -5.18 6.10 -7.13
CA ALA A 52 -3.91 6.72 -7.52
C ALA A 52 -2.91 6.77 -6.36
N ARG A 53 -3.38 7.13 -5.15
CA ARG A 53 -2.56 7.11 -3.92
C ARG A 53 -2.11 5.70 -3.56
N ALA A 54 -3.01 4.73 -3.61
CA ALA A 54 -2.67 3.32 -3.38
C ALA A 54 -1.64 2.82 -4.40
N GLY A 55 -1.78 3.19 -5.67
CA GLY A 55 -0.83 2.87 -6.74
C GLY A 55 0.58 3.41 -6.44
N ARG A 56 0.68 4.70 -6.04
CA ARG A 56 1.97 5.29 -5.65
C ARG A 56 2.61 4.57 -4.46
N ALA A 57 1.82 4.21 -3.45
CA ALA A 57 2.31 3.46 -2.30
C ALA A 57 2.84 2.07 -2.68
N LEU A 58 2.17 1.38 -3.61
CA LEU A 58 2.61 0.09 -4.14
C LEU A 58 3.88 0.23 -4.99
N ASP A 59 3.98 1.26 -5.84
CA ASP A 59 5.16 1.48 -6.67
C ASP A 59 6.39 1.83 -5.79
N ASP A 60 6.22 2.62 -4.73
CA ASP A 60 7.27 2.88 -3.72
C ASP A 60 7.71 1.59 -3.00
N THR A 61 6.73 0.72 -2.70
CA THR A 61 6.99 -0.57 -2.05
C THR A 61 7.74 -1.51 -3.00
N TYR A 62 7.38 -1.50 -4.27
CA TYR A 62 8.08 -2.27 -5.28
C TYR A 62 9.53 -1.78 -5.45
N ALA A 63 9.75 -0.47 -5.53
CA ALA A 63 11.10 0.10 -5.57
C ALA A 63 11.93 -0.29 -4.34
N TRP A 64 11.33 -0.29 -3.15
CA TRP A 64 11.97 -0.75 -1.91
C TRP A 64 12.36 -2.22 -1.95
N LEU A 65 11.52 -3.10 -2.51
CA LEU A 65 11.85 -4.51 -2.71
C LEU A 65 13.01 -4.69 -3.70
N GLN A 66 12.99 -3.96 -4.81
CA GLN A 66 14.05 -4.01 -5.82
C GLN A 66 15.41 -3.50 -5.31
N ALA A 67 15.40 -2.59 -4.34
CA ALA A 67 16.61 -2.02 -3.75
C ALA A 67 17.28 -2.93 -2.70
N GLY A 68 16.83 -4.19 -2.53
CA GLY A 68 17.50 -5.16 -1.66
C GLY A 68 17.05 -5.17 -0.21
N ARG A 69 15.87 -4.61 0.09
CA ARG A 69 15.13 -4.68 1.36
C ARG A 69 16.01 -4.74 2.63
N PRO A 70 16.43 -3.60 3.21
CA PRO A 70 16.95 -3.63 4.58
C PRO A 70 15.86 -4.19 5.50
N ALA A 71 16.24 -5.05 6.45
CA ALA A 71 15.32 -5.78 7.33
C ALA A 71 14.17 -4.89 7.78
N ALA A 72 12.93 -5.34 7.54
CA ALA A 72 11.75 -4.65 8.04
C ALA A 72 11.92 -4.53 9.56
N ALA A 73 11.85 -3.30 10.07
CA ALA A 73 11.90 -3.06 11.51
C ALA A 73 10.83 -3.94 12.16
N ALA A 74 11.28 -4.78 13.09
CA ALA A 74 10.47 -5.73 13.85
C ALA A 74 9.39 -5.02 14.67
#